data_AF-A0A519K2D7-F1
#
_entry.id   AF-A0A519K2D7-F1
#
_cell.length_a   1.000
_cell.length_b   1.000
_cell.length_c   1.000
_cell.angle_alpha   90.00
_cell.angle_beta   90.00
_cell.angle_gamma   90.00
#
_symmetry.space_group_name_H-M   'P 1'
#
loop_
_entity.id
_entity.type
_entity.pdbx_description
1 polymer ?
#
loop_
_entity_poly.entity_id
_entity_poly.type
_entity_poly.pdbx_seq_one_letter_code
_entity_poly.pdbx_strand_id
1 'polypeptide(L)'
;MNAAPGALIALLGLAPFVSTGPAVAQTPYVAASTPEPGAGVCPGGMCQAAALEGVFAALAATEAGTRGRPVHILQIGDSHTAGDRITGKVRVDLQRRFGRAGRGVLPPGVPYDGYAPYQVTVGARGWVMETAPLQPPAGAPTPRTGLAGLRATGTRDALMGFDLDAGSEATVLGVCGRGAASVLSVEAGGVGRELDLGDGRETLCRDMMLPGPTRSVRMLARGDGAVIDSVRLDGAARGVMVSNLGRVGASLRDLAARDEATAAAELAAWRPDLIVLAFG
;
A
#
# COMPACT_ATOMS: atom_id res chain seq x y z
N MET A 1 -39.88 -78.91 19.50
CA MET A 1 -40.32 -78.27 18.25
C MET A 1 -39.34 -77.16 17.91
N ASN A 2 -38.47 -77.48 16.97
CA ASN A 2 -37.72 -76.66 16.00
C ASN A 2 -37.09 -75.35 16.45
N ALA A 3 -35.78 -75.45 16.70
CA ALA A 3 -34.81 -74.40 16.45
C ALA A 3 -34.82 -73.99 14.96
N ALA A 4 -34.71 -72.69 14.68
CA ALA A 4 -34.40 -72.15 13.37
C ALA A 4 -33.05 -71.41 13.42
N PRO A 5 -32.24 -71.44 12.34
CA PRO A 5 -30.81 -71.17 12.38
C PRO A 5 -30.44 -69.72 12.05
N GLY A 6 -29.22 -69.36 12.45
CA GLY A 6 -28.64 -68.03 12.27
C GLY A 6 -28.49 -67.60 10.81
N ALA A 7 -28.72 -66.31 10.59
CA ALA A 7 -28.40 -65.64 9.34
C ALA A 7 -26.98 -65.05 9.42
N LEU A 8 -26.12 -65.58 8.56
CA LEU A 8 -24.78 -65.09 8.23
C LEU A 8 -24.93 -63.71 7.56
N ILE A 9 -24.53 -62.62 8.22
CA ILE A 9 -24.40 -61.32 7.55
C ILE A 9 -22.98 -61.23 7.00
N ALA A 10 -22.88 -61.35 5.67
CA ALA A 10 -21.64 -61.18 4.93
C ALA A 10 -21.14 -59.73 5.08
N LEU A 11 -19.93 -59.56 5.64
CA LEU A 11 -19.18 -58.32 5.51
C LEU A 11 -18.71 -58.17 4.05
N LEU A 12 -19.45 -57.38 3.27
CA LEU A 12 -18.97 -56.84 2.00
C LEU A 12 -17.99 -55.71 2.30
N GLY A 13 -16.69 -56.01 2.16
CA GLY A 13 -15.62 -55.02 2.22
C GLY A 13 -15.73 -54.02 1.07
N LEU A 14 -16.08 -52.77 1.40
CA LEU A 14 -15.93 -51.62 0.51
C LEU A 14 -14.48 -51.13 0.60
N ALA A 15 -13.66 -51.52 -0.38
CA ALA A 15 -12.35 -50.94 -0.58
C ALA A 15 -12.49 -49.47 -1.05
N PRO A 16 -11.78 -48.49 -0.46
CA PRO A 16 -11.77 -47.14 -0.96
C PRO A 16 -11.00 -47.09 -2.29
N PHE A 17 -11.70 -46.71 -3.37
CA PHE A 17 -11.07 -46.33 -4.63
C PHE A 17 -10.29 -45.03 -4.41
N VAL A 18 -8.99 -45.14 -4.20
CA VAL A 18 -8.07 -44.00 -4.29
C VAL A 18 -7.86 -43.73 -5.78
N SER A 19 -8.52 -42.69 -6.30
CA SER A 19 -8.24 -42.15 -7.62
C SER A 19 -6.86 -41.48 -7.59
N THR A 20 -5.83 -42.21 -8.02
CA THR A 20 -4.52 -41.64 -8.33
C THR A 20 -4.59 -41.03 -9.73
N GLY A 21 -5.10 -39.79 -9.81
CA GLY A 21 -4.93 -38.99 -11.01
C GLY A 21 -3.43 -38.77 -11.26
N PRO A 22 -2.93 -38.88 -12.50
CA PRO A 22 -1.52 -38.61 -12.77
C PRO A 22 -1.22 -37.15 -12.38
N ALA A 23 -0.23 -36.97 -11.50
CA ALA A 23 0.37 -35.68 -11.27
C ALA A 23 0.82 -35.14 -12.63
N VAL A 24 0.22 -34.04 -13.07
CA VAL A 24 0.64 -33.33 -14.28
C VAL A 24 2.11 -32.99 -14.08
N ALA A 25 3.00 -33.64 -14.85
CA ALA A 25 4.42 -33.41 -14.77
C ALA A 25 4.68 -31.91 -14.97
N GLN A 26 5.18 -31.24 -13.93
CA GLN A 26 5.64 -29.87 -14.04
C GLN A 26 6.74 -29.86 -15.09
N THR A 27 6.53 -29.13 -16.19
CA THR A 27 7.57 -28.95 -17.21
C THR A 27 8.80 -28.38 -16.50
N PRO A 28 9.95 -29.06 -16.52
CA PRO A 28 11.14 -28.56 -15.83
C PRO A 28 11.45 -27.17 -16.39
N TYR A 29 11.66 -26.22 -15.49
CA TYR A 29 12.05 -24.87 -15.87
C TYR A 29 13.36 -24.93 -16.64
N VAL A 30 13.29 -24.61 -17.93
CA VAL A 30 14.47 -24.40 -18.77
C VAL A 30 14.74 -22.91 -18.74
N ALA A 31 15.85 -22.51 -18.12
CA ALA A 31 16.27 -21.11 -18.12
C ALA A 31 16.45 -20.65 -19.57
N ALA A 32 15.64 -19.68 -20.00
CA ALA A 32 15.86 -19.02 -21.27
C ALA A 32 17.22 -18.32 -21.22
N SER A 33 17.96 -18.33 -22.34
CA SER A 33 19.15 -17.49 -22.49
C SER A 33 18.74 -16.03 -22.25
N THR A 34 19.44 -15.34 -21.34
CA THR A 34 19.24 -13.91 -21.12
C THR A 34 19.41 -13.18 -22.46
N PRO A 35 18.39 -12.45 -22.94
CA PRO A 35 18.52 -11.71 -24.18
C PRO A 35 19.67 -10.69 -24.08
N GLU A 36 20.35 -10.45 -25.19
CA GLU A 36 21.30 -9.34 -25.32
C GLU A 36 20.60 -8.03 -24.87
N PRO A 37 21.24 -7.20 -24.03
CA PRO A 37 20.68 -5.91 -23.66
C PRO A 37 20.34 -5.11 -24.93
N GLY A 38 19.10 -4.64 -25.02
CA GLY A 38 18.72 -3.75 -26.12
C GLY A 38 19.61 -2.50 -26.16
N ALA A 39 19.78 -1.93 -27.35
CA ALA A 39 20.49 -0.66 -27.48
C ALA A 39 19.77 0.42 -26.65
N GLY A 40 20.47 0.98 -25.68
CA GLY A 40 19.92 2.04 -24.83
C GLY A 40 19.54 3.26 -25.67
N VAL A 41 18.31 3.72 -25.54
CA VAL A 41 17.80 4.93 -26.21
C VAL A 41 18.49 6.19 -25.66
N CYS A 42 19.06 6.09 -24.45
CA CYS A 42 19.67 7.20 -23.72
C CYS A 42 21.19 7.05 -23.65
N PRO A 43 21.97 8.12 -23.94
CA PRO A 43 23.41 8.14 -23.69
C PRO A 43 23.73 7.81 -22.23
N GLY A 44 24.66 6.88 -21.99
CA GLY A 44 25.02 6.46 -20.63
C GLY A 44 23.88 5.76 -19.86
N GLY A 45 22.81 5.34 -20.54
CA GLY A 45 21.67 4.63 -19.93
C GLY A 45 20.64 5.52 -19.23
N MET A 46 20.79 6.85 -19.23
CA MET A 46 19.86 7.77 -18.57
C MET A 46 19.53 8.99 -19.42
N CYS A 47 18.26 9.15 -19.78
CA CYS A 47 17.79 10.36 -20.46
C CYS A 47 17.50 11.44 -19.42
N GLN A 48 17.75 12.70 -19.79
CA GLN A 48 17.35 13.88 -19.00
C GLN A 48 17.82 13.83 -17.54
N ALA A 49 19.06 13.42 -17.29
CA ALA A 49 19.62 13.30 -15.94
C ALA A 49 19.50 14.59 -15.11
N ALA A 50 19.48 15.76 -15.75
CA ALA A 50 19.28 17.07 -15.11
C ALA A 50 17.94 17.16 -14.34
N ALA A 51 16.91 16.38 -14.70
CA ALA A 51 15.65 16.34 -13.96
C ALA A 51 15.81 15.84 -12.50
N LEU A 52 16.92 15.17 -12.18
CA LEU A 52 17.23 14.71 -10.82
C LEU A 52 17.95 15.76 -9.96
N GLU A 53 18.38 16.89 -10.53
CA GLU A 53 19.13 17.91 -9.80
C GLU A 53 18.37 18.41 -8.56
N GLY A 54 17.06 18.61 -8.67
CA GLY A 54 16.22 19.07 -7.57
C GLY A 54 16.22 18.12 -6.36
N VAL A 55 16.09 16.81 -6.60
CA VAL A 55 16.12 15.83 -5.50
C VAL A 55 17.53 15.70 -4.90
N PHE A 56 18.59 15.78 -5.72
CA PHE A 56 19.96 15.76 -5.20
C PHE A 56 20.29 17.00 -4.36
N ALA A 57 19.84 18.19 -4.77
CA ALA A 57 19.96 19.39 -3.97
C ALA A 57 19.20 19.27 -2.64
N ALA A 58 18.00 18.68 -2.66
CA ALA A 58 17.21 18.43 -1.46
C ALA A 58 17.89 17.44 -0.50
N LEU A 59 18.51 16.38 -1.03
CA LEU A 59 19.29 15.41 -0.26
C LEU A 59 20.55 16.05 0.34
N ALA A 60 21.30 16.84 -0.43
CA ALA A 60 22.48 17.56 0.05
C ALA A 60 22.13 18.55 1.17
N ALA A 61 21.02 19.30 1.04
CA ALA A 61 20.53 20.19 2.10
C ALA A 61 20.08 19.41 3.36
N THR A 62 19.67 18.15 3.22
CA THR A 62 19.34 17.27 4.34
C THR A 62 20.60 16.81 5.07
N GLU A 63 21.64 16.38 4.34
CA GLU A 63 22.95 16.04 4.94
C GLU A 63 23.58 17.25 5.64
N ALA A 64 23.43 18.45 5.07
CA ALA A 64 23.91 19.69 5.67
C ALA A 64 23.07 20.19 6.85
N GLY A 65 21.93 19.55 7.15
CA GLY A 65 21.02 19.97 8.24
C GLY A 65 20.26 21.28 7.98
N THR A 66 20.35 21.85 6.78
CA THR A 66 19.72 23.13 6.41
C THR A 66 18.29 22.99 5.92
N ARG A 67 17.85 21.76 5.63
CA ARG A 67 16.48 21.47 5.20
C ARG A 67 15.55 21.26 6.40
N GLY A 68 14.43 21.98 6.42
CA GLY A 68 13.41 21.93 7.49
C GLY A 68 12.30 20.89 7.30
N ARG A 69 12.25 20.17 6.17
CA ARG A 69 11.29 19.10 5.89
C ARG A 69 11.98 17.85 5.33
N PRO A 70 11.39 16.66 5.46
CA PRO A 70 11.93 15.47 4.82
C PRO A 70 12.07 15.61 3.30
N VAL A 71 13.01 14.86 2.71
CA VAL A 71 12.98 14.58 1.27
C VAL A 71 11.98 13.44 1.05
N HIS A 72 10.97 13.68 0.24
CA HIS A 72 9.94 12.68 -0.02
C HIS A 72 10.05 12.16 -1.45
N ILE A 73 10.39 10.88 -1.60
CA ILE A 73 10.38 10.17 -2.88
C ILE A 73 9.11 9.33 -2.95
N LEU A 74 8.32 9.50 -4.01
CA LEU A 74 7.11 8.73 -4.27
C LEU A 74 7.31 7.86 -5.51
N GLN A 75 7.29 6.55 -5.35
CA GLN A 75 7.25 5.62 -6.48
C GLN A 75 5.82 5.10 -6.70
N ILE A 76 5.33 5.22 -7.93
CA ILE A 76 4.04 4.70 -8.38
C ILE A 76 4.33 3.68 -9.48
N GLY A 77 3.71 2.50 -9.43
CA GLY A 77 4.05 1.48 -10.41
C GLY A 77 3.21 0.20 -10.38
N ASP A 78 3.78 -0.83 -10.99
CA ASP A 78 3.17 -2.15 -11.12
C ASP A 78 3.42 -3.08 -9.89
N SER A 79 3.39 -4.39 -10.11
CA SER A 79 3.65 -5.42 -9.10
C SER A 79 5.04 -5.33 -8.45
N HIS A 80 6.07 -4.84 -9.16
CA HIS A 80 7.41 -4.66 -8.60
C HIS A 80 7.45 -3.54 -7.56
N THR A 81 6.66 -2.48 -7.78
CA THR A 81 6.45 -1.42 -6.79
C THR A 81 5.55 -1.91 -5.66
N ALA A 82 4.54 -2.74 -5.99
CA ALA A 82 3.56 -3.24 -5.01
C ALA A 82 4.24 -4.12 -3.96
N GLY A 83 5.10 -5.05 -4.40
CA GLY A 83 5.79 -5.99 -3.51
C GLY A 83 6.79 -5.37 -2.53
N ASP A 84 7.08 -4.07 -2.67
CA ASP A 84 7.98 -3.27 -1.82
C ASP A 84 9.41 -3.82 -1.64
N ARG A 85 9.84 -4.81 -2.43
CA ARG A 85 11.19 -5.40 -2.33
C ARG A 85 12.27 -4.44 -2.80
N ILE A 86 12.05 -3.84 -3.96
CA ILE A 86 12.97 -2.86 -4.55
C ILE A 86 12.88 -1.54 -3.79
N THR A 87 11.67 -0.97 -3.69
CA THR A 87 11.43 0.30 -2.99
C THR A 87 11.77 0.23 -1.51
N GLY A 88 11.52 -0.90 -0.85
CA GLY A 88 11.91 -1.12 0.55
C GLY A 88 13.42 -1.14 0.74
N LYS A 89 14.19 -1.78 -0.15
CA LYS A 89 15.66 -1.74 -0.10
C LYS A 89 16.19 -0.33 -0.34
N VAL A 90 15.66 0.38 -1.34
CA VAL A 90 16.00 1.78 -1.62
C VAL A 90 15.69 2.65 -0.40
N ARG A 91 14.52 2.48 0.21
CA ARG A 91 14.12 3.17 1.45
C ARG A 91 15.14 2.96 2.55
N VAL A 92 15.50 1.71 2.86
CA VAL A 92 16.46 1.39 3.91
C VAL A 92 17.83 2.02 3.65
N ASP A 93 18.33 1.95 2.42
CA ASP A 93 19.65 2.51 2.09
C ASP A 93 19.68 4.03 2.19
N LEU A 94 18.66 4.70 1.65
CA LEU A 94 18.57 6.16 1.74
C LEU A 94 18.36 6.60 3.19
N GLN A 95 17.52 5.91 3.97
CA GLN A 95 17.31 6.25 5.38
C GLN A 95 18.55 6.01 6.24
N ARG A 96 19.36 5.00 5.93
CA ARG A 96 20.66 4.77 6.59
C ARG A 96 21.62 5.93 6.38
N ARG A 97 21.60 6.55 5.20
CA ARG A 97 22.50 7.67 4.85
C ARG A 97 21.97 9.03 5.32
N PHE A 98 20.71 9.32 5.02
CA PHE A 98 20.13 10.65 5.16
C PHE A 98 19.27 10.81 6.42
N GLY A 99 18.96 9.71 7.11
CA GLY A 99 18.05 9.68 8.26
C GLY A 99 16.66 9.16 7.90
N ARG A 100 15.97 8.61 8.90
CA ARG A 100 14.65 7.99 8.74
C ARG A 100 13.53 8.96 9.11
N ALA A 101 13.00 9.66 8.11
CA ALA A 101 11.93 10.63 8.31
C ALA A 101 10.51 10.05 8.27
N GLY A 102 10.36 8.72 8.29
CA GLY A 102 9.06 8.04 8.30
C GLY A 102 8.93 6.97 7.23
N ARG A 103 7.81 6.23 7.26
CA ARG A 103 7.47 5.22 6.26
C ARG A 103 6.95 5.83 4.96
N GLY A 104 6.40 7.04 5.04
CA GLY A 104 5.75 7.71 3.91
C GLY A 104 4.32 7.23 3.71
N VAL A 105 3.84 7.35 2.48
CA VAL A 105 2.47 7.07 2.04
C VAL A 105 2.28 5.58 1.80
N LEU A 106 1.11 5.09 2.22
CA LEU A 106 0.59 3.75 2.09
C LEU A 106 -0.82 3.80 1.49
N PRO A 107 -1.25 2.73 0.79
CA PRO A 107 -2.66 2.52 0.50
C PRO A 107 -3.50 2.48 1.79
N PRO A 108 -4.81 2.76 1.70
CA PRO A 108 -5.73 2.72 2.82
C PRO A 108 -6.06 1.27 3.20
N GLY A 109 -5.16 0.59 3.90
CA GLY A 109 -5.36 -0.79 4.35
C GLY A 109 -4.63 -1.84 3.50
N VAL A 110 -5.28 -2.98 3.26
CA VAL A 110 -4.68 -4.16 2.62
C VAL A 110 -5.21 -4.28 1.18
N PRO A 111 -4.45 -3.83 0.15
CA PRO A 111 -4.94 -3.77 -1.22
C PRO A 111 -5.06 -5.14 -1.93
N TYR A 112 -4.35 -6.16 -1.46
CA TYR A 112 -4.37 -7.51 -2.03
C TYR A 112 -3.84 -8.55 -1.02
N ASP A 113 -4.14 -9.82 -1.27
CA ASP A 113 -3.69 -10.92 -0.41
C ASP A 113 -2.17 -11.05 -0.41
N GLY A 114 -1.59 -11.13 0.80
CA GLY A 114 -0.14 -11.18 0.98
C GLY A 114 0.55 -9.81 0.91
N TYR A 115 -0.19 -8.70 0.99
CA TYR A 115 0.40 -7.37 1.15
C TYR A 115 1.25 -7.29 2.42
N ALA A 116 2.56 -7.15 2.24
CA ALA A 116 3.57 -7.14 3.30
C ALA A 116 4.63 -6.08 3.00
N PRO A 117 4.30 -4.77 3.11
CA PRO A 117 5.28 -3.71 2.92
C PRO A 117 6.37 -3.75 4.00
N TYR A 118 7.57 -3.27 3.69
CA TYR A 118 8.63 -3.16 4.68
C TYR A 118 8.35 -2.03 5.68
N GLN A 119 8.83 -2.19 6.92
CA GLN A 119 8.77 -1.24 8.03
C GLN A 119 7.40 -1.04 8.67
N VAL A 120 6.35 -1.67 8.15
CA VAL A 120 4.99 -1.56 8.69
C VAL A 120 4.17 -2.81 8.36
N THR A 121 3.49 -3.34 9.36
CA THR A 121 2.41 -4.31 9.17
C THR A 121 1.09 -3.56 9.09
N VAL A 122 0.29 -3.84 8.06
CA VAL A 122 -1.01 -3.21 7.85
C VAL A 122 -2.11 -4.25 8.04
N GLY A 123 -3.12 -3.91 8.82
CA GLY A 123 -4.30 -4.74 9.05
C GLY A 123 -5.58 -3.94 8.87
N ALA A 124 -6.64 -4.60 8.41
CA ALA A 124 -7.96 -4.01 8.32
C ALA A 124 -9.04 -5.05 8.62
N ARG A 125 -10.08 -4.64 9.36
CA ARG A 125 -11.27 -5.43 9.65
C ARG A 125 -12.50 -4.54 9.48
N GLY A 126 -13.51 -5.02 8.77
CA GLY A 126 -14.75 -4.28 8.53
C GLY A 126 -14.64 -3.13 7.52
N TRP A 127 -13.41 -2.80 7.06
CA TRP A 127 -13.19 -1.89 5.95
C TRP A 127 -13.35 -2.65 4.63
N VAL A 128 -14.08 -2.06 3.70
CA VAL A 128 -14.27 -2.57 2.34
C VAL A 128 -13.26 -1.89 1.42
N MET A 129 -12.39 -2.68 0.78
CA MET A 129 -11.41 -2.19 -0.18
C MET A 129 -12.01 -2.17 -1.58
N GLU A 130 -12.19 -0.97 -2.14
CA GLU A 130 -12.69 -0.77 -3.49
C GLU A 130 -11.53 -0.37 -4.38
N THR A 131 -11.10 -1.29 -5.24
CA THR A 131 -9.97 -1.08 -6.14
C THR A 131 -10.48 -0.67 -7.52
N ALA A 132 -9.87 0.36 -8.13
CA ALA A 132 -10.20 0.74 -9.49
C ALA A 132 -9.83 -0.39 -10.48
N PRO A 133 -10.66 -0.68 -11.50
CA PRO A 133 -10.28 -1.66 -12.52
C PRO A 133 -9.02 -1.20 -13.26
N LEU A 134 -8.12 -2.13 -13.58
CA LEU A 134 -6.88 -1.82 -14.31
C LEU A 134 -7.15 -1.25 -15.71
N GLN A 135 -8.27 -1.67 -16.30
CA GLN A 135 -8.77 -1.21 -17.59
C GLN A 135 -10.29 -1.07 -17.49
N PRO A 136 -10.81 0.10 -17.07
CA PRO A 136 -12.24 0.34 -17.10
C PRO A 136 -12.75 0.31 -18.55
N PRO A 137 -13.88 -0.37 -18.82
CA PRO A 137 -14.60 -0.17 -20.06
C PRO A 137 -14.98 1.30 -20.22
N ALA A 138 -14.96 1.82 -21.44
CA ALA A 138 -15.35 3.21 -21.69
C ALA A 138 -16.76 3.48 -21.16
N GLY A 139 -16.91 4.52 -20.34
CA GLY A 139 -18.19 4.93 -19.75
C GLY A 139 -18.66 4.08 -18.56
N ALA A 140 -17.90 3.06 -18.13
CA ALA A 140 -18.23 2.33 -16.91
C ALA A 140 -17.94 3.19 -15.66
N PRO A 141 -18.85 3.24 -14.66
CA PRO A 141 -18.56 3.87 -13.38
C PRO A 141 -17.36 3.18 -12.72
N THR A 142 -16.33 3.94 -12.39
CA THR A 142 -15.20 3.47 -11.60
C THR A 142 -15.26 4.07 -10.20
N PRO A 143 -14.80 3.36 -9.16
CA PRO A 143 -14.67 3.96 -7.85
C PRO A 143 -13.69 5.15 -7.94
N ARG A 144 -14.09 6.27 -7.33
CA ARG A 144 -13.23 7.46 -7.18
C ARG A 144 -12.05 7.11 -6.27
N THR A 145 -10.88 6.91 -6.87
CA THR A 145 -9.64 6.50 -6.19
C THR A 145 -8.49 7.46 -6.48
N GLY A 146 -7.65 7.69 -5.47
CA GLY A 146 -6.42 8.48 -5.57
C GLY A 146 -5.26 7.68 -6.19
N LEU A 147 -4.04 8.16 -5.97
CA LEU A 147 -2.83 7.59 -6.56
C LEU A 147 -2.57 6.14 -6.17
N ALA A 148 -3.04 5.70 -5.00
CA ALA A 148 -2.97 4.30 -4.58
C ALA A 148 -3.83 3.37 -5.46
N GLY A 149 -4.86 3.90 -6.12
CA GLY A 149 -5.78 3.15 -6.98
C GLY A 149 -6.76 2.25 -6.28
N LEU A 150 -6.92 2.44 -4.97
CA LEU A 150 -8.00 1.92 -4.17
C LEU A 150 -8.46 2.99 -3.18
N ARG A 151 -9.66 2.79 -2.66
CA ARG A 151 -10.17 3.46 -1.47
C ARG A 151 -10.64 2.43 -0.46
N ALA A 152 -10.68 2.80 0.80
CA ALA A 152 -11.28 2.00 1.85
C ALA A 152 -12.53 2.70 2.38
N THR A 153 -13.66 2.00 2.38
CA THR A 153 -14.91 2.48 2.97
C THR A 153 -15.16 1.71 4.26
N GLY A 154 -15.27 2.41 5.38
CA GLY A 154 -15.47 1.81 6.69
C GLY A 154 -16.67 2.44 7.39
N THR A 155 -17.52 1.63 8.00
CA THR A 155 -18.65 2.08 8.81
C THR A 155 -18.39 1.78 10.30
N ARG A 156 -19.42 1.90 11.15
CA ARG A 156 -19.31 1.61 12.59
C ARG A 156 -18.50 0.32 12.87
N ASP A 157 -17.50 0.47 13.75
CA ASP A 157 -16.61 -0.58 14.24
C ASP A 157 -15.58 -1.13 13.24
N ALA A 158 -15.53 -0.60 12.01
CA ALA A 158 -14.44 -0.90 11.10
C ALA A 158 -13.12 -0.35 11.66
N LEU A 159 -12.09 -1.20 11.71
CA LEU A 159 -10.79 -0.93 12.31
C LEU A 159 -9.69 -1.16 11.28
N MET A 160 -8.85 -0.16 11.06
CA MET A 160 -7.62 -0.24 10.27
C MET A 160 -6.44 0.03 11.21
N GLY A 161 -5.34 -0.68 11.03
CA GLY A 161 -4.17 -0.60 11.89
C GLY A 161 -2.87 -0.61 11.13
N PHE A 162 -1.91 0.16 11.64
CA PHE A 162 -0.55 0.27 11.15
C PHE A 162 0.39 0.03 12.32
N ASP A 163 1.08 -1.11 12.31
CA ASP A 163 2.05 -1.48 13.33
C ASP A 163 3.46 -1.39 12.70
N LEU A 164 4.22 -0.37 13.07
CA LEU A 164 5.57 -0.10 12.56
C LEU A 164 6.59 -1.07 13.16
N ASP A 165 7.54 -1.51 12.34
CA ASP A 165 8.62 -2.42 12.73
C ASP A 165 9.54 -1.79 13.78
N ALA A 166 10.30 -2.62 14.49
CA ALA A 166 11.28 -2.16 15.46
C ALA A 166 12.22 -1.11 14.88
N GLY A 167 12.43 -0.05 15.65
CA GLY A 167 13.14 1.13 15.23
C GLY A 167 12.20 2.16 14.61
N SER A 168 11.20 1.82 13.81
CA SER A 168 10.37 2.80 13.08
C SER A 168 9.23 3.34 13.94
N GLU A 169 9.05 4.66 13.94
CA GLU A 169 8.03 5.36 14.73
C GLU A 169 7.39 6.46 13.89
N ALA A 170 6.10 6.69 14.13
CA ALA A 170 5.36 7.80 13.57
C ALA A 170 5.14 8.88 14.65
N THR A 171 5.26 10.14 14.24
CA THR A 171 4.87 11.32 15.01
C THR A 171 3.77 12.12 14.34
N VAL A 172 3.58 11.95 13.03
CA VAL A 172 2.47 12.55 12.30
C VAL A 172 1.78 11.46 11.48
N LEU A 173 0.45 11.45 11.58
CA LEU A 173 -0.42 10.69 10.70
C LEU A 173 -1.03 11.66 9.68
N GLY A 174 -0.71 11.48 8.39
CA GLY A 174 -1.46 12.09 7.31
C GLY A 174 -2.57 11.15 6.84
N VAL A 175 -3.78 11.66 6.63
CA VAL A 175 -4.89 10.90 6.06
C VAL A 175 -5.54 11.73 4.97
N CYS A 176 -5.66 11.18 3.76
CA CYS A 176 -6.51 11.75 2.73
C CYS A 176 -7.77 10.92 2.61
N GLY A 177 -8.93 11.58 2.61
CA GLY A 177 -10.21 10.91 2.53
C GLY A 177 -11.38 11.86 2.63
N ARG A 178 -12.53 11.30 2.98
CA ARG A 178 -13.85 11.96 3.03
C ARG A 178 -14.61 11.46 4.26
N GLY A 179 -15.22 12.40 5.00
CA GLY A 179 -16.09 12.12 6.14
C GLY A 179 -15.85 13.07 7.33
N ALA A 180 -16.90 13.40 8.06
CA ALA A 180 -16.83 14.34 9.20
C ALA A 180 -15.97 13.83 10.38
N ALA A 181 -15.57 14.74 11.29
CA ALA A 181 -14.81 14.40 12.50
C ALA A 181 -15.41 13.22 13.29
N SER A 182 -16.74 13.21 13.44
CA SER A 182 -17.49 12.22 14.20
C SER A 182 -17.52 10.83 13.57
N VAL A 183 -17.07 10.66 12.32
CA VAL A 183 -17.05 9.37 11.62
C VAL A 183 -15.68 8.68 11.60
N LEU A 184 -14.60 9.35 12.03
CA LEU A 184 -13.26 8.78 12.06
C LEU A 184 -12.51 9.14 13.34
N SER A 185 -12.15 8.12 14.11
CA SER A 185 -11.31 8.24 15.29
C SER A 185 -9.95 7.60 15.05
N VAL A 186 -8.89 8.30 15.43
CA VAL A 186 -7.50 7.83 15.40
C VAL A 186 -7.04 7.58 16.83
N GLU A 187 -6.59 6.36 17.10
CA GLU A 187 -5.97 5.98 18.37
C GLU A 187 -4.47 5.74 18.18
N ALA A 188 -3.66 6.45 18.96
CA ALA A 188 -2.21 6.38 18.92
C ALA A 188 -1.65 6.70 20.31
N GLY A 189 -0.68 5.91 20.79
CA GLY A 189 -0.08 6.12 22.11
C GLY A 189 -1.09 6.10 23.27
N GLY A 190 -2.18 5.33 23.14
CA GLY A 190 -3.25 5.24 24.14
C GLY A 190 -4.24 6.41 24.16
N VAL A 191 -4.14 7.35 23.20
CA VAL A 191 -5.04 8.50 23.09
C VAL A 191 -5.85 8.40 21.81
N GLY A 192 -7.17 8.49 21.94
CA GLY A 192 -8.11 8.61 20.83
C GLY A 192 -8.41 10.07 20.49
N ARG A 193 -8.36 10.44 19.21
CA ARG A 193 -8.75 11.77 18.69
C ARG A 193 -9.60 11.61 17.44
N GLU A 194 -10.56 12.51 17.24
CA GLU A 194 -11.34 12.57 16.01
C GLU A 194 -10.55 13.27 14.89
N LEU A 195 -10.81 12.88 13.64
CA LEU A 195 -10.17 13.47 12.46
C LEU A 195 -11.22 13.89 11.44
N ASP A 196 -11.30 15.20 11.19
CA ASP A 196 -12.26 15.77 10.25
C ASP A 196 -11.77 15.75 8.80
N LEU A 197 -12.34 14.86 7.99
CA LEU A 197 -12.13 14.76 6.55
C LEU A 197 -13.25 15.46 5.74
N GLY A 198 -13.98 16.39 6.36
CA GLY A 198 -14.92 17.29 5.69
C GLY A 198 -16.36 16.75 5.58
N ASP A 199 -17.10 17.29 4.63
CA ASP A 199 -18.54 17.00 4.44
C ASP A 199 -18.82 15.73 3.63
N GLY A 200 -17.78 15.02 3.21
CA GLY A 200 -17.87 13.78 2.43
C GLY A 200 -17.88 13.95 0.91
N ARG A 201 -17.86 15.19 0.39
CA ARG A 201 -17.92 15.45 -1.07
C ARG A 201 -16.56 15.36 -1.73
N GLU A 202 -15.64 16.22 -1.27
CA GLU A 202 -14.29 16.33 -1.80
C GLU A 202 -13.27 15.63 -0.91
N THR A 203 -12.18 15.16 -1.51
CA THR A 203 -11.09 14.57 -0.74
C THR A 203 -10.33 15.68 -0.01
N LEU A 204 -10.23 15.55 1.31
CA LEU A 204 -9.41 16.39 2.15
C LEU A 204 -8.25 15.58 2.73
N CYS A 205 -7.06 16.18 2.73
CA CYS A 205 -5.89 15.63 3.40
C CYS A 205 -5.65 16.37 4.71
N ARG A 206 -5.54 15.63 5.81
CA ARG A 206 -5.30 16.14 7.15
C ARG A 206 -4.06 15.51 7.75
N ASP A 207 -3.25 16.34 8.39
CA ASP A 207 -2.15 15.90 9.24
C ASP A 207 -2.60 15.96 10.71
N MET A 208 -2.39 14.87 11.44
CA MET A 208 -2.60 14.78 12.88
C MET A 208 -1.26 14.56 13.57
N MET A 209 -0.88 15.49 14.46
CA MET A 209 0.22 15.27 15.38
C MET A 209 -0.17 14.21 16.40
N LEU A 210 0.64 13.15 16.50
CA LEU A 210 0.45 12.07 17.45
C LEU A 210 0.96 12.52 18.84
N PRO A 211 0.42 11.97 19.95
CA PRO A 211 0.80 12.40 21.31
C PRO A 211 2.29 12.24 21.63
N GLY A 212 2.98 11.37 20.90
CA GLY A 212 4.41 11.15 20.92
C GLY A 212 4.79 10.15 19.82
N PRO A 213 6.10 9.86 19.65
CA PRO A 213 6.53 8.78 18.78
C PRO A 213 5.85 7.47 19.16
N THR A 214 5.15 6.86 18.20
CA THR A 214 4.43 5.60 18.39
C THR A 214 4.74 4.62 17.28
N ARG A 215 4.66 3.33 17.60
CA ARG A 215 4.74 2.25 16.62
C ARG A 215 3.38 1.68 16.22
N SER A 216 2.30 2.12 16.86
CA SER A 216 0.95 1.66 16.52
C SER A 216 0.02 2.85 16.32
N VAL A 217 -0.69 2.82 15.20
CA VAL A 217 -1.76 3.77 14.86
C VAL A 217 -2.97 2.96 14.45
N ARG A 218 -4.13 3.24 15.04
CA ARG A 218 -5.40 2.60 14.74
C ARG A 218 -6.40 3.64 14.28
N MET A 219 -7.12 3.35 13.21
CA MET A 219 -8.18 4.17 12.65
C MET A 219 -9.49 3.42 12.76
N LEU A 220 -10.43 3.97 13.52
CA LEU A 220 -11.74 3.40 13.79
C LEU A 220 -12.80 4.26 13.12
N ALA A 221 -13.56 3.67 12.21
CA ALA A 221 -14.73 4.33 11.66
C ALA A 221 -15.90 4.29 12.67
N ARG A 222 -16.70 5.34 12.62
CA ARG A 222 -17.82 5.64 13.50
C ARG A 222 -19.02 6.05 12.66
N GLY A 223 -20.22 6.02 13.26
CA GLY A 223 -21.43 6.52 12.62
C GLY A 223 -21.69 5.95 11.23
N ASP A 224 -21.95 6.85 10.29
CA ASP A 224 -22.31 6.55 8.89
C ASP A 224 -21.10 6.16 8.01
N GLY A 225 -19.89 6.27 8.56
CA GLY A 225 -18.66 5.79 7.95
C GLY A 225 -17.81 6.85 7.26
N ALA A 226 -16.58 6.47 6.93
CA ALA A 226 -15.58 7.30 6.28
C ALA A 226 -15.00 6.58 5.05
N VAL A 227 -14.55 7.37 4.07
CA VAL A 227 -13.81 6.88 2.92
C VAL A 227 -12.37 7.36 3.02
N ILE A 228 -11.40 6.45 3.00
CA ILE A 228 -9.97 6.76 3.06
C ILE A 228 -9.34 6.44 1.73
N ASP A 229 -8.62 7.41 1.17
CA ASP A 229 -7.92 7.30 -0.11
C ASP A 229 -6.44 6.90 0.11
N SER A 230 -5.85 7.32 1.23
CA SER A 230 -4.44 7.04 1.56
C SER A 230 -4.09 7.40 3.00
N VAL A 231 -2.99 6.83 3.49
CA VAL A 231 -2.42 7.09 4.82
C VAL A 231 -0.93 7.39 4.70
N ARG A 232 -0.45 8.40 5.41
CA ARG A 232 0.97 8.79 5.47
C ARG A 232 1.47 8.69 6.91
N LEU A 233 2.62 8.07 7.11
CA LEU A 233 3.26 7.93 8.43
C LEU A 233 4.63 8.62 8.40
N ASP A 234 4.70 9.80 9.02
CA ASP A 234 5.94 10.58 9.12
C ASP A 234 6.57 10.37 10.50
N GLY A 235 7.90 10.33 10.55
CA GLY A 235 8.69 10.22 11.78
C GLY A 235 9.26 11.57 12.23
N ALA A 236 9.79 11.61 13.46
CA ALA A 236 10.35 12.83 14.04
C ALA A 236 11.71 13.25 13.44
N ALA A 237 12.45 12.29 12.89
CA ALA A 237 13.82 12.54 12.46
C ALA A 237 13.84 13.30 11.12
N ARG A 238 14.91 14.08 10.93
CA ARG A 238 15.27 14.59 9.60
C ARG A 238 15.67 13.40 8.71
N GLY A 239 15.51 13.58 7.40
CA GLY A 239 15.96 12.60 6.44
C GLY A 239 14.99 12.37 5.29
N VAL A 240 14.83 11.11 4.92
CA VAL A 240 14.08 10.72 3.74
C VAL A 240 12.86 9.87 4.08
N MET A 241 11.82 10.02 3.25
CA MET A 241 10.68 9.13 3.16
C MET A 241 10.63 8.57 1.74
N VAL A 242 10.43 7.27 1.59
CA VAL A 242 10.26 6.62 0.29
C VAL A 242 8.94 5.87 0.28
N SER A 243 7.95 6.47 -0.35
CA SER A 243 6.60 5.93 -0.51
C SER A 243 6.53 5.05 -1.75
N ASN A 244 5.76 3.97 -1.67
CA ASN A 244 5.53 3.08 -2.81
C ASN A 244 4.04 2.80 -2.94
N LEU A 245 3.46 3.18 -4.08
CA LEU A 245 2.07 2.94 -4.43
C LEU A 245 2.05 2.07 -5.68
N GLY A 246 2.12 0.76 -5.47
CA GLY A 246 2.15 -0.21 -6.55
C GLY A 246 0.85 -0.98 -6.69
N ARG A 247 0.50 -1.31 -7.92
CA ARG A 247 -0.66 -2.15 -8.24
C ARG A 247 -0.28 -3.33 -9.10
N VAL A 248 -0.64 -4.52 -8.65
CA VAL A 248 -0.36 -5.76 -9.37
C VAL A 248 -1.04 -5.73 -10.76
N GLY A 249 -0.25 -5.90 -11.81
CA GLY A 249 -0.72 -5.89 -13.21
C GLY A 249 -1.04 -4.51 -13.79
N ALA A 250 -0.71 -3.43 -13.10
CA ALA A 250 -0.98 -2.08 -13.58
C ALA A 250 -0.03 -1.63 -14.71
N SER A 251 -0.55 -0.74 -15.55
CA SER A 251 0.19 0.00 -16.58
C SER A 251 -0.05 1.50 -16.40
N LEU A 252 0.63 2.34 -17.18
CA LEU A 252 0.37 3.79 -17.16
C LEU A 252 -1.09 4.17 -17.44
N ARG A 253 -1.84 3.34 -18.17
CA ARG A 253 -3.27 3.57 -18.42
C ARG A 253 -4.11 3.49 -17.14
N ASP A 254 -3.72 2.63 -16.20
CA ASP A 254 -4.36 2.53 -14.89
C ASP A 254 -4.14 3.80 -14.06
N LEU A 255 -2.92 4.37 -14.12
CA LEU A 255 -2.62 5.63 -13.46
C LEU A 255 -3.38 6.81 -14.10
N ALA A 256 -3.52 6.82 -15.42
CA ALA A 256 -4.29 7.86 -16.12
C ALA A 256 -5.79 7.83 -15.79
N ALA A 257 -6.31 6.71 -15.27
CA ALA A 257 -7.71 6.54 -14.90
C ALA A 257 -8.03 6.96 -13.45
N ARG A 258 -7.05 7.48 -12.68
CA ARG A 258 -7.29 7.99 -11.33
C ARG A 258 -8.14 9.24 -11.32
N ASP A 259 -8.81 9.48 -10.20
CA ASP A 259 -9.54 10.73 -10.00
C ASP A 259 -8.55 11.89 -9.85
N GLU A 260 -8.58 12.81 -10.80
CA GLU A 260 -7.63 13.93 -10.88
C GLU A 260 -7.69 14.84 -9.65
N ALA A 261 -8.90 15.11 -9.13
CA ALA A 261 -9.08 15.95 -7.95
C ALA A 261 -8.49 15.29 -6.68
N THR A 262 -8.70 13.99 -6.51
CA THR A 262 -8.12 13.21 -5.40
C THR A 262 -6.61 13.18 -5.51
N ALA A 263 -6.07 12.86 -6.69
CA ALA A 263 -4.64 12.82 -6.94
C ALA A 263 -3.96 14.19 -6.72
N ALA A 264 -4.61 15.28 -7.14
CA ALA A 264 -4.12 16.64 -6.92
C ALA A 264 -4.09 17.00 -5.42
N ALA A 265 -5.14 16.67 -4.67
CA ALA A 265 -5.20 16.88 -3.22
C ALA A 265 -4.09 16.10 -2.50
N GLU A 266 -3.88 14.84 -2.88
CA GLU A 266 -2.83 13.97 -2.36
C GLU A 266 -1.43 14.54 -2.64
N LEU A 267 -1.12 14.88 -3.90
CA LEU A 267 0.19 15.46 -4.25
C LEU A 267 0.45 16.80 -3.55
N ALA A 268 -0.58 17.65 -3.43
CA ALA A 268 -0.47 18.91 -2.72
C ALA A 268 -0.16 18.72 -1.24
N ALA A 269 -0.76 17.71 -0.60
CA ALA A 269 -0.51 17.39 0.81
C ALA A 269 0.85 16.71 1.02
N TRP A 270 1.24 15.79 0.14
CA TRP A 270 2.43 14.96 0.30
C TRP A 270 3.72 15.64 -0.14
N ARG A 271 3.64 16.60 -1.06
CA ARG A 271 4.76 17.39 -1.60
C ARG A 271 6.02 16.55 -1.91
N PRO A 272 5.93 15.53 -2.77
CA PRO A 272 7.10 14.75 -3.16
C PRO A 272 8.15 15.64 -3.84
N ASP A 273 9.42 15.37 -3.55
CA ASP A 273 10.59 15.98 -4.21
C ASP A 273 11.00 15.20 -5.47
N LEU A 274 10.58 13.94 -5.58
CA LEU A 274 10.74 13.10 -6.76
C LEU A 274 9.54 12.16 -6.89
N ILE A 275 8.98 12.08 -8.09
CA ILE A 275 7.98 11.07 -8.46
C ILE A 275 8.64 10.11 -9.46
N VAL A 276 8.64 8.82 -9.14
CA VAL A 276 9.15 7.74 -9.99
C VAL A 276 7.95 6.95 -10.53
N LEU A 277 7.81 6.90 -11.84
CA LEU A 277 6.82 6.04 -12.50
C LEU A 277 7.49 4.75 -12.96
N ALA A 278 7.14 3.63 -12.34
CA ALA A 278 7.76 2.33 -12.54
C ALA A 278 6.74 1.33 -13.10
N PHE A 279 6.53 1.40 -14.41
CA PHE A 279 5.64 0.53 -15.19
C PHE A 279 6.41 -0.07 -16.37
N GLY A 280 5.84 -1.10 -17.01
CA GLY A 280 6.30 -1.67 -18.27
C GLY A 280 5.14 -2.26 -19.04
#